data_AF-A0A949V4G9-F1
#
_entry.id   AF-A0A949V4G9-F1
#
_cell.length_a   1.000
_cell.length_b   1.000
_cell.length_c   1.000
_cell.angle_alpha   90.00
_cell.angle_beta   90.00
_cell.angle_gamma   90.00
#
_symmetry.space_group_name_H-M   'P 1'
#
loop_
_entity.id
_entity.type
_entity.pdbx_description
1 polymer ?
#
loop_
_entity_poly.entity_id
_entity_poly.type
_entity_poly.pdbx_seq_one_letter_code
_entity_poly.pdbx_strand_id
1 'polypeptide(L)'
;MQVTINNHQYEANIGDRLLDIARSNHEHIGYFCGGNALCQTCYVKVLEGNDLLSPLNEEETALLSDNLIKEGTRMACQATIEKPGTIKLVSAVEEVKQMFEQEPVQLVGYAAKMGWEAMVKLPDTLQLQAKREWDLWTLLSDVLSGIGDAFTLIGRACQPSCCCKTWSCECESGKG
;
A
#
# COMPACT_ATOMS: atom_id res chain seq x y z
N MET A 1 -8.06 14.75 8.10
CA MET A 1 -9.38 14.12 7.83
C MET A 1 -9.38 12.69 8.35
N GLN A 2 -10.51 11.99 8.35
CA GLN A 2 -10.61 10.65 8.93
C GLN A 2 -10.80 9.57 7.86
N VAL A 3 -10.02 8.51 7.96
CA VAL A 3 -10.13 7.30 7.13
C VAL A 3 -10.35 6.11 8.04
N THR A 4 -11.35 5.29 7.74
CA THR A 4 -11.61 4.02 8.45
C THR A 4 -11.10 2.86 7.59
N ILE A 5 -10.16 2.07 8.12
CA ILE A 5 -9.59 0.88 7.49
C ILE A 5 -9.89 -0.31 8.40
N ASN A 6 -10.56 -1.34 7.91
CA ASN A 6 -10.89 -2.55 8.69
C ASN A 6 -11.56 -2.23 10.05
N ASN A 7 -12.47 -1.25 10.07
CA ASN A 7 -13.17 -0.74 11.26
C ASN A 7 -12.32 0.07 12.26
N HIS A 8 -11.06 0.36 11.97
CA HIS A 8 -10.22 1.24 12.77
C HIS A 8 -10.07 2.61 12.11
N GLN A 9 -10.05 3.68 12.92
CA GLN A 9 -10.03 5.06 12.43
C GLN A 9 -8.64 5.67 12.54
N TYR A 10 -8.24 6.36 11.48
CA TYR A 10 -6.94 6.98 11.35
C TYR A 10 -7.05 8.42 10.83
N GLU A 11 -6.10 9.25 11.25
CA GLU A 11 -5.90 10.56 10.65
C GLU A 11 -5.17 10.42 9.31
N ALA A 12 -5.64 11.17 8.32
CA ALA A 12 -5.05 11.23 6.99
C ALA A 12 -5.09 12.65 6.43
N ASN A 13 -4.23 12.90 5.46
CA ASN A 13 -4.11 14.17 4.74
C ASN A 13 -4.45 13.99 3.26
N ILE A 14 -4.82 15.10 2.61
CA ILE A 14 -4.90 15.15 1.15
C ILE A 14 -3.49 14.90 0.59
N GLY A 15 -3.38 14.04 -0.40
CA GLY A 15 -2.12 13.56 -0.98
C GLY A 15 -1.65 12.22 -0.43
N ASP A 16 -2.21 11.74 0.69
CA ASP A 16 -1.85 10.43 1.21
C ASP A 16 -2.44 9.30 0.34
N ARG A 17 -1.64 8.25 0.11
CA ARG A 17 -2.12 7.00 -0.50
C ARG A 17 -2.77 6.12 0.56
N LEU A 18 -3.85 5.44 0.21
CA LEU A 18 -4.55 4.54 1.14
C LEU A 18 -3.63 3.44 1.68
N LEU A 19 -2.73 2.93 0.84
CA LEU A 19 -1.72 1.94 1.27
C LEU A 19 -0.76 2.51 2.33
N ASP A 20 -0.31 3.75 2.19
CA ASP A 20 0.69 4.32 3.10
C ASP A 20 0.10 4.57 4.49
N ILE A 21 -1.17 5.00 4.56
CA ILE A 21 -1.93 5.11 5.82
C ILE A 21 -2.07 3.74 6.49
N ALA A 22 -2.42 2.70 5.73
CA ALA A 22 -2.54 1.37 6.30
C ALA A 22 -1.20 0.84 6.84
N ARG A 23 -0.11 1.06 6.09
CA ARG A 23 1.23 0.60 6.49
C ARG A 23 1.74 1.31 7.73
N SER A 24 1.55 2.62 7.85
CA SER A 24 1.99 3.39 9.02
C SER A 24 1.23 3.02 10.29
N ASN A 25 0.01 2.50 10.14
CA ASN A 25 -0.86 2.08 11.24
C ASN A 25 -0.96 0.55 11.42
N HIS A 26 -0.13 -0.23 10.74
CA HIS A 26 -0.10 -1.70 10.82
C HIS A 26 -1.40 -2.42 10.44
N GLU A 27 -2.19 -1.81 9.55
CA GLU A 27 -3.41 -2.41 9.03
C GLU A 27 -3.16 -3.50 7.99
N HIS A 28 -4.03 -4.50 7.96
CA HIS A 28 -3.89 -5.67 7.10
C HIS A 28 -4.33 -5.39 5.65
N ILE A 29 -3.50 -4.67 4.90
CA ILE A 29 -3.57 -4.55 3.43
C ILE A 29 -2.30 -5.14 2.84
N GLY A 30 -2.41 -6.03 1.85
CA GLY A 30 -1.24 -6.66 1.23
C GLY A 30 -0.47 -5.69 0.33
N TYR A 31 0.86 -5.75 0.33
CA TYR A 31 1.72 -4.86 -0.46
C TYR A 31 2.91 -5.57 -1.08
N PHE A 32 2.71 -6.77 -1.60
CA PHE A 32 3.80 -7.64 -2.06
C PHE A 32 4.77 -6.95 -3.03
N CYS A 33 4.26 -6.14 -3.97
CA CYS A 33 5.10 -5.41 -4.93
C CYS A 33 5.60 -4.04 -4.46
N GLY A 34 5.41 -3.66 -3.19
CA GLY A 34 5.78 -2.35 -2.66
C GLY A 34 4.90 -1.19 -3.15
N GLY A 35 3.76 -1.47 -3.78
CA GLY A 35 2.85 -0.45 -4.30
C GLY A 35 3.18 0.03 -5.72
N ASN A 36 3.83 -0.82 -6.51
CA ASN A 36 4.26 -0.54 -7.89
C ASN A 36 3.27 -1.04 -8.95
N ALA A 37 2.05 -1.43 -8.58
CA ALA A 37 1.06 -2.05 -9.49
C ALA A 37 1.61 -3.24 -10.31
N LEU A 38 2.36 -4.13 -9.66
CA LEU A 38 2.78 -5.42 -10.24
C LEU A 38 1.89 -6.58 -9.79
N CYS A 39 1.15 -6.39 -8.69
CA CYS A 39 0.35 -7.43 -8.07
C CYS A 39 -1.01 -6.88 -7.61
N GLN A 40 -1.89 -7.79 -7.20
CA GLN A 40 -3.27 -7.48 -6.79
C GLN A 40 -3.49 -7.58 -5.27
N THR A 41 -2.42 -7.71 -4.47
CA THR A 41 -2.54 -7.95 -3.01
C THR A 41 -3.06 -6.74 -2.23
N CYS A 42 -3.00 -5.53 -2.81
CA CYS A 42 -3.44 -4.29 -2.18
C CYS A 42 -4.91 -3.95 -2.48
N TYR A 43 -5.69 -4.91 -2.98
CA TYR A 43 -7.11 -4.73 -3.19
C TYR A 43 -7.82 -4.36 -1.89
N VAL A 44 -8.61 -3.30 -1.99
CA VAL A 44 -9.51 -2.82 -0.96
C VAL A 44 -10.85 -2.56 -1.58
N LYS A 45 -11.90 -2.72 -0.79
CA LYS A 45 -13.25 -2.31 -1.16
C LYS A 45 -13.59 -1.04 -0.43
N VAL A 46 -13.78 0.05 -1.18
CA VAL A 46 -14.16 1.35 -0.65
C VAL A 46 -15.68 1.35 -0.45
N LEU A 47 -16.09 1.41 0.82
CA LEU A 47 -17.49 1.41 1.24
C LEU A 47 -18.09 2.82 1.23
N GLU A 48 -17.25 3.83 1.47
CA GLU A 48 -17.64 5.25 1.52
C GLU A 48 -16.46 6.12 1.04
N GLY A 49 -16.76 7.20 0.30
CA GLY A 49 -15.78 8.22 -0.07
C GLY A 49 -14.92 7.90 -1.31
N ASN A 50 -15.38 7.02 -2.22
CA ASN A 50 -14.63 6.71 -3.45
C ASN A 50 -14.46 7.94 -4.38
N ASP A 51 -15.39 8.89 -4.34
CA ASP A 51 -15.37 10.16 -5.07
C ASP A 51 -14.38 11.20 -4.49
N LEU A 52 -13.85 10.93 -3.30
CA LEU A 52 -12.81 11.72 -2.64
C LEU A 52 -11.39 11.27 -3.04
N LEU A 53 -11.27 10.11 -3.67
CA LEU A 53 -10.02 9.54 -4.14
C LEU A 53 -9.68 10.02 -5.55
N SER A 54 -8.42 9.85 -5.93
CA SER A 54 -7.94 10.00 -7.29
C SER A 54 -8.77 9.14 -8.25
N PRO A 55 -8.96 9.60 -9.51
CA PRO A 55 -9.59 8.80 -10.54
C PRO A 55 -8.75 7.53 -10.79
N LEU A 56 -9.39 6.49 -11.30
CA LEU A 56 -8.71 5.27 -11.71
C LEU A 56 -7.64 5.59 -12.75
N ASN A 57 -6.42 5.12 -12.54
CA ASN A 57 -5.31 5.29 -13.47
C ASN A 57 -5.15 4.08 -14.43
N GLU A 58 -4.23 4.17 -15.40
CA GLU A 58 -3.97 3.09 -16.36
C GLU A 58 -3.58 1.78 -15.65
N GLU A 59 -2.79 1.87 -14.58
CA GLU A 59 -2.35 0.70 -13.81
C GLU A 59 -3.51 0.01 -13.09
N GLU A 60 -4.39 0.78 -12.43
CA GLU A 60 -5.59 0.27 -11.78
C GLU A 60 -6.52 -0.40 -12.79
N THR A 61 -6.78 0.25 -13.92
CA THR A 61 -7.71 -0.27 -14.95
C THR A 61 -7.17 -1.49 -15.70
N ALA A 62 -5.85 -1.67 -15.77
CA ALA A 62 -5.23 -2.87 -16.32
C ALA A 62 -5.32 -4.08 -15.39
N LEU A 63 -5.39 -3.85 -14.07
CA LEU A 63 -5.41 -4.90 -13.05
C LEU A 63 -6.81 -5.20 -12.52
N LEU A 64 -7.71 -4.20 -12.48
CA LEU A 64 -9.08 -4.32 -11.99
C LEU A 64 -10.05 -4.52 -13.14
N SER A 65 -10.94 -5.51 -13.02
CA SER A 65 -12.05 -5.67 -13.95
C SER A 65 -13.15 -4.63 -13.71
N ASP A 66 -13.97 -4.40 -14.73
CA ASP A 66 -15.12 -3.49 -14.63
C ASP A 66 -16.10 -3.92 -13.52
N ASN A 67 -16.23 -5.23 -13.28
CA ASN A 67 -17.05 -5.75 -12.19
C ASN A 67 -16.48 -5.36 -10.83
N LEU A 68 -15.19 -5.57 -10.61
CA LEU A 68 -14.53 -5.19 -9.37
C LEU A 68 -14.59 -3.68 -9.13
N ILE A 69 -14.40 -2.87 -10.18
CA ILE A 69 -14.54 -1.41 -10.11
C ILE A 69 -15.96 -1.01 -9.68
N LYS A 70 -16.99 -1.61 -10.29
CA LYS A 70 -18.40 -1.33 -9.94
C LYS A 70 -18.74 -1.71 -8.50
N GLU A 71 -18.08 -2.71 -7.95
CA GLU A 71 -18.22 -3.13 -6.56
C GLU A 71 -17.44 -2.25 -5.57
N GLY A 72 -16.77 -1.20 -6.04
CA GLY A 72 -15.97 -0.29 -5.22
C GLY A 72 -14.56 -0.81 -4.92
N THR A 73 -14.09 -1.81 -5.65
CA THR A 73 -12.70 -2.30 -5.50
C THR A 73 -11.73 -1.28 -6.06
N ARG A 74 -10.70 -0.96 -5.27
CA ARG A 74 -9.59 -0.08 -5.63
C ARG A 74 -8.27 -0.77 -5.34
N MET A 75 -7.20 -0.34 -6.00
CA MET A 75 -5.85 -0.67 -5.56
C MET A 75 -5.41 0.36 -4.54
N ALA A 76 -5.30 -0.01 -3.26
CA ALA A 76 -4.96 0.95 -2.21
C ALA A 76 -3.61 1.65 -2.46
N CYS A 77 -2.71 1.01 -3.21
CA CYS A 77 -1.44 1.61 -3.60
C CYS A 77 -1.60 2.67 -4.70
N GLN A 78 -2.65 2.66 -5.51
CA GLN A 78 -2.82 3.66 -6.58
C GLN A 78 -3.85 4.74 -6.22
N ALA A 79 -4.66 4.49 -5.21
CA ALA A 79 -5.66 5.41 -4.71
C ALA A 79 -5.06 6.45 -3.74
N THR A 80 -5.10 7.72 -4.16
CA THR A 80 -4.65 8.88 -3.39
C THR A 80 -5.85 9.71 -2.94
N ILE A 81 -5.81 10.26 -1.73
CA ILE A 81 -6.86 11.16 -1.24
C ILE A 81 -6.71 12.54 -1.90
N GLU A 82 -7.71 13.00 -2.65
CA GLU A 82 -7.67 14.30 -3.35
C GLU A 82 -8.58 15.35 -2.73
N LYS A 83 -9.64 14.92 -2.02
CA LYS A 83 -10.64 15.83 -1.44
C LYS A 83 -10.88 15.53 0.05
N PRO A 84 -11.23 16.55 0.84
CA PRO A 84 -11.56 16.35 2.25
C PRO A 84 -12.89 15.60 2.41
N GLY A 85 -12.97 14.70 3.40
CA GLY A 85 -14.21 14.02 3.76
C GLY A 85 -13.96 12.80 4.63
N THR A 86 -14.90 11.86 4.60
CA THR A 86 -14.81 10.58 5.31
C THR A 86 -14.64 9.46 4.29
N ILE A 87 -13.62 8.62 4.48
CA ILE A 87 -13.39 7.44 3.64
C ILE A 87 -13.50 6.21 4.52
N LYS A 88 -14.22 5.19 4.07
CA LYS A 88 -14.28 3.88 4.74
C LYS A 88 -13.96 2.79 3.75
N LEU A 89 -13.08 1.88 4.15
CA LEU A 89 -12.67 0.75 3.32
C LEU A 89 -12.40 -0.49 4.15
N VAL A 90 -12.46 -1.63 3.47
CA VAL A 90 -12.12 -2.94 4.02
C VAL A 90 -11.10 -3.62 3.10
N SER A 91 -10.12 -4.29 3.67
CA SER A 91 -9.16 -5.07 2.90
C SER A 91 -9.76 -6.39 2.42
N ALA A 92 -9.21 -6.97 1.36
CA ALA A 92 -9.65 -8.28 0.89
C ALA A 92 -9.57 -9.37 1.99
N VAL A 93 -8.57 -9.30 2.88
CA VAL A 93 -8.42 -10.26 3.99
C VAL A 93 -9.54 -10.10 5.01
N GLU A 94 -9.89 -8.86 5.38
CA GLU A 94 -10.97 -8.62 6.33
C GLU A 94 -12.35 -8.93 5.72
N GLU A 95 -12.55 -8.68 4.42
CA GLU A 95 -13.77 -9.09 3.69
C GLU A 95 -13.93 -10.63 3.71
N VAL A 96 -12.84 -11.36 3.43
CA VAL A 96 -12.83 -12.83 3.47
C VAL A 96 -13.08 -13.36 4.89
N LYS A 97 -12.48 -12.75 5.91
CA LYS A 97 -12.70 -13.11 7.31
C LYS A 97 -14.17 -12.96 7.70
N GLN A 98 -14.80 -11.84 7.33
CA GLN A 98 -16.22 -11.60 7.57
C GLN A 98 -17.11 -12.63 6.84
N MET A 99 -16.78 -12.97 5.60
CA MET A 99 -17.49 -14.02 4.86
C MET A 99 -17.37 -15.39 5.52
N PHE A 100 -16.18 -15.74 6.01
CA PHE A 100 -15.93 -17.02 6.67
C PHE A 100 -16.72 -17.16 7.97
N GLU A 101 -16.82 -16.08 8.75
CA GLU A 101 -17.59 -16.05 10.00
C GLU A 101 -19.10 -16.20 9.78
N GLN A 102 -19.63 -15.65 8.67
CA GLN A 102 -21.05 -15.67 8.37
C GLN A 102 -21.47 -16.97 7.67
N GLU A 103 -20.80 -17.34 6.58
CA GLU A 103 -21.17 -18.48 5.73
C GLU A 103 -19.95 -19.07 5.01
N PRO A 104 -19.30 -20.12 5.54
CA PRO A 104 -18.02 -20.62 5.03
C PRO A 104 -18.07 -21.14 3.58
N VAL A 105 -19.24 -21.52 3.07
CA VAL A 105 -19.43 -21.98 1.68
C VAL A 105 -19.21 -20.83 0.68
N GLN A 106 -19.44 -19.57 1.08
CA GLN A 106 -19.25 -18.42 0.21
C GLN A 106 -17.78 -18.18 -0.17
N LEU A 107 -16.83 -18.69 0.63
CA LEU A 107 -15.40 -18.56 0.37
C LEU A 107 -14.98 -19.18 -0.97
N VAL A 108 -15.58 -20.32 -1.34
CA VAL A 108 -15.31 -20.99 -2.62
C VAL A 108 -15.81 -20.13 -3.78
N GLY A 109 -17.00 -19.55 -3.63
CA GLY A 109 -17.55 -18.61 -4.61
C GLY A 109 -16.70 -17.36 -4.76
N TYR A 110 -16.21 -16.80 -3.65
CA TYR A 110 -15.29 -15.67 -3.65
C TYR A 110 -13.99 -15.99 -4.38
N ALA A 111 -13.33 -17.11 -4.04
CA ALA A 111 -12.08 -17.51 -4.68
C ALA A 111 -12.25 -17.75 -6.18
N ALA A 112 -13.34 -18.41 -6.59
CA ALA A 112 -13.67 -18.62 -8.00
C ALA A 112 -13.89 -17.30 -8.74
N LYS A 113 -14.63 -16.36 -8.14
CA LYS A 113 -14.85 -15.03 -8.68
C LYS A 113 -13.52 -14.28 -8.86
N MET A 114 -12.72 -14.17 -7.80
CA MET A 114 -11.46 -13.43 -7.87
C MET A 114 -10.50 -14.02 -8.91
N GLY A 115 -10.43 -15.36 -9.01
CA GLY A 115 -9.66 -16.03 -10.04
C GLY A 115 -10.15 -15.70 -11.46
N TRP A 116 -11.47 -15.67 -11.67
CA TRP A 116 -12.06 -15.31 -12.96
C TRP A 116 -11.78 -13.85 -13.33
N GLU A 117 -11.97 -12.91 -12.40
CA GLU A 117 -11.73 -11.49 -12.64
C GLU A 117 -10.24 -11.22 -12.98
N ALA A 118 -9.32 -11.92 -12.32
CA ALA A 118 -7.89 -11.86 -12.64
C ALA A 118 -7.59 -12.45 -14.03
N MET A 119 -8.24 -13.55 -14.42
CA MET A 119 -8.09 -14.13 -15.76
C MET A 119 -8.59 -13.19 -16.86
N VAL A 120 -9.74 -12.53 -16.66
CA VAL A 120 -10.29 -11.56 -17.62
C VAL A 120 -9.31 -10.40 -17.85
N LYS A 121 -8.62 -9.94 -16.80
CA LYS A 121 -7.63 -8.85 -16.87
C LYS A 121 -6.21 -9.28 -17.21
N LEU A 122 -5.95 -10.57 -17.36
CA LEU A 122 -4.62 -11.10 -17.65
C LEU A 122 -3.98 -10.48 -18.91
N PRO A 123 -4.70 -10.30 -20.05
CA PRO A 123 -4.11 -9.68 -21.24
C PRO A 123 -3.68 -8.23 -21.01
N ASP A 124 -4.54 -7.42 -20.39
CA ASP A 124 -4.28 -6.01 -20.07
C ASP A 124 -3.10 -5.88 -19.10
N THR A 125 -3.08 -6.73 -18.08
CA THR A 125 -1.98 -6.81 -17.11
C THR A 125 -0.67 -7.19 -17.80
N LEU A 126 -0.66 -8.22 -18.66
CA LEU A 126 0.54 -8.61 -19.41
C LEU A 126 1.03 -7.50 -20.32
N GLN A 127 0.12 -6.80 -21.00
CA GLN A 127 0.48 -5.67 -21.85
C GLN A 127 1.11 -4.53 -21.04
N LEU A 128 0.52 -4.19 -19.90
CA LEU A 128 1.08 -3.18 -18.98
C LEU A 128 2.48 -3.60 -18.51
N GLN A 129 2.65 -4.86 -18.08
CA GLN A 129 3.94 -5.35 -17.60
C GLN A 129 4.99 -5.50 -18.71
N ALA A 130 4.58 -5.78 -19.95
CA ALA A 130 5.48 -5.84 -21.09
C ALA A 130 5.98 -4.45 -21.53
N LYS A 131 5.17 -3.40 -21.36
CA LYS A 131 5.58 -2.01 -21.57
C LYS A 131 6.58 -1.53 -20.52
N ARG A 132 6.55 -2.14 -19.33
CA ARG A 132 7.48 -1.82 -18.25
C ARG A 132 8.86 -2.28 -18.71
N GLU A 133 9.67 -1.32 -19.13
CA GLU A 133 11.02 -1.57 -19.57
C GLU A 133 11.76 -2.34 -18.47
N TRP A 134 12.19 -3.56 -18.78
CA TRP A 134 13.17 -4.27 -17.98
C TRP A 134 14.52 -3.64 -18.27
N ASP A 135 14.67 -2.36 -17.93
CA ASP A 135 15.96 -1.72 -18.00
C ASP A 135 16.77 -2.19 -16.79
N LEU A 136 17.52 -3.27 -17.04
CA LEU A 136 18.39 -3.94 -16.08
C LEU A 136 19.34 -2.94 -15.40
N TRP A 137 19.66 -1.84 -16.09
CA TRP A 137 20.52 -0.76 -15.60
C TRP A 137 19.86 0.11 -14.54
N THR A 138 18.59 0.47 -14.69
CA THR A 138 17.85 1.22 -13.66
C THR A 138 17.63 0.37 -12.41
N LEU A 139 17.30 -0.91 -12.57
CA LEU A 139 17.23 -1.85 -11.45
C LEU A 139 18.58 -2.01 -10.73
N LEU A 140 19.68 -2.08 -11.48
CA LEU A 140 21.02 -2.15 -10.92
C LEU A 140 21.40 -0.84 -10.19
N SER A 141 21.08 0.32 -10.78
CA SER A 141 21.37 1.62 -10.16
C SER A 141 20.57 1.86 -8.88
N ASP A 142 19.32 1.40 -8.83
CA ASP A 142 18.46 1.51 -7.65
C ASP A 142 18.93 0.62 -6.50
N VAL A 143 19.45 -0.58 -6.81
CA VAL A 143 20.09 -1.44 -5.80
C VAL A 143 21.39 -0.83 -5.30
N LEU A 144 22.22 -0.29 -6.20
CA LEU A 144 23.49 0.33 -5.83
C LEU A 144 23.30 1.62 -5.02
N SER A 145 22.32 2.45 -5.36
CA SER A 145 21.98 3.66 -4.61
C SER A 145 21.42 3.33 -3.23
N GLY A 146 20.52 2.34 -3.13
CA GLY A 146 20.01 1.87 -1.84
C GLY A 146 21.10 1.31 -0.91
N ILE A 147 22.09 0.61 -1.48
CA ILE A 147 23.27 0.16 -0.73
C ILE A 147 24.12 1.37 -0.27
N GLY A 148 24.32 2.37 -1.12
CA GLY A 148 25.05 3.60 -0.78
C GLY A 148 24.37 4.41 0.34
N ASP A 149 23.04 4.49 0.32
CA ASP A 149 22.23 5.14 1.36
C ASP A 149 22.30 4.36 2.69
N ALA A 150 22.30 3.03 2.63
CA ALA A 150 22.53 2.20 3.81
C ALA A 150 23.95 2.40 4.38
N PHE A 151 24.99 2.48 3.54
CA PHE A 151 26.35 2.75 3.99
C PHE A 151 26.51 4.16 4.57
N THR A 152 25.84 5.17 4.02
CA THR A 152 25.85 6.52 4.61
C THR A 152 25.08 6.60 5.92
N LEU A 153 24.00 5.83 6.08
CA LEU A 153 23.32 5.67 7.36
C LEU A 153 24.19 4.95 8.40
N ILE A 154 24.91 3.89 8.01
CA ILE A 154 25.90 3.22 8.89
C ILE A 154 27.05 4.18 9.22
N GLY A 155 27.54 4.95 8.24
CA GLY A 155 28.59 5.95 8.46
C GLY A 155 28.17 7.07 9.42
N ARG A 156 26.89 7.48 9.35
CA ARG A 156 26.27 8.44 10.30
C ARG A 156 26.01 7.81 11.67
N ALA A 157 25.59 6.55 11.73
CA ALA A 157 25.43 5.81 12.99
C ALA A 157 26.77 5.49 13.68
N CYS A 158 27.84 5.34 12.91
CA CYS A 158 29.22 5.22 13.38
C CYS A 158 29.90 6.58 13.59
N GLN A 159 29.22 7.72 13.41
CA GLN A 159 29.74 8.96 13.98
C GLN A 159 29.65 8.84 15.50
N PRO A 160 30.76 8.96 16.23
CA PRO A 160 30.75 8.87 17.67
C PRO A 160 29.81 9.94 18.19
N SER A 161 28.73 9.49 18.82
CA SER A 161 27.82 10.33 19.59
C SER A 161 28.58 10.87 20.79
N CYS A 162 29.36 11.93 20.58
CA CYS A 162 29.59 13.01 21.54
C CYS A 162 30.53 14.04 20.93
N CYS A 163 29.97 15.09 20.32
CA CYS A 163 30.57 16.41 20.43
C CYS A 163 29.52 17.49 20.19
N CYS A 164 28.79 17.76 21.27
CA CYS A 164 28.12 19.02 21.51
C CYS A 164 29.18 20.15 21.43
N LYS A 165 28.98 21.12 20.53
CA LYS A 165 29.54 22.47 20.61
C LYS A 165 28.29 23.36 20.72
N THR A 166 27.83 23.84 21.86
CA THR A 166 28.57 24.46 22.96
C THR A 166 27.76 24.48 24.26
N TRP A 167 28.47 24.23 25.37
CA TRP A 167 28.25 24.55 26.80
C TRP A 167 26.94 24.14 27.50
N SER A 168 27.10 23.14 28.38
CA SER A 168 26.24 22.69 29.50
C SER A 168 25.23 21.58 29.18
N CYS A 169 25.67 20.32 29.30
CA CYS A 169 24.83 19.19 29.71
C CYS A 169 25.74 18.10 30.30
N GLU A 170 25.69 17.94 31.63
CA GLU A 170 26.15 16.73 32.33
C GLU A 170 25.35 15.51 31.84
N CYS A 171 26.04 14.46 31.38
CA CYS A 171 25.48 13.11 31.31
C CYS A 171 26.10 12.28 32.44
N GLU A 172 25.33 12.07 33.51
CA GLU A 172 25.68 11.12 34.56
C GLU A 172 25.68 9.69 34.00
N SER A 173 26.74 8.96 34.32
CA SER A 173 26.92 7.56 33.97
C SER A 173 26.35 6.67 35.09
N GLY A 174 25.14 6.16 34.87
CA GLY A 174 24.55 5.12 35.72
C GLY A 174 24.97 3.73 35.25
N LYS A 175 25.92 3.12 35.96
CA LYS A 175 26.23 1.68 35.88
C LYS A 175 25.09 0.86 36.48
N GLY A 176 24.77 -0.26 35.85
CA GLY A 176 23.86 -1.30 36.37
C GLY A 176 23.61 -2.36 35.31
#